data_AF-A0A9W9QG52-F1
#
_entry.id   AF-A0A9W9QG52-F1
#
_cell.length_a   1.000
_cell.length_b   1.000
_cell.length_c   1.000
_cell.angle_alpha   90.00
_cell.angle_beta   90.00
_cell.angle_gamma   90.00
#
_symmetry.space_group_name_H-M   'P 1'
#
loop_
_entity.id
_entity.type
_entity.pdbx_description
1 polymer ?
#
loop_
_entity_poly.entity_id
_entity_poly.type
_entity_poly.pdbx_seq_one_letter_code
_entity_poly.pdbx_strand_id
1 'polypeptide(L)'
;MYVAFSSGSTGTPKGVVIEHGMAHSMLKDWESLWSICSTTRCLWFSPPAFDATILEVPLMIAAGGRICISSDEERMNNLEGAMSAMKVNWSFFVPSVARTLSPSEIPGLRLLVLGGETLAPSDLEMWLPHVELHIAYGPTECTVMTTSRQVTVLDMNPINIGHALAATCWIVDSDNHNQLRPVGATGKLVVGGPTVGRGYLNRPKGMAAAFVEKPTWVSEFHGLSLIYLGRKDTQVKINGRRIELQEIEQCAKQHLPNMEAVAGVVSFQHNIGSKLVLFTCLAAGEIKMSLSEKEGGIFLPPADSDNFQRGNLRKHLKQSLAPYMVPWLVIPLSYLIDRV
;
A
#
# COMPACT_ATOMS: atom_id res chain seq x y z
N MET A 1 -11.03 17.45 -7.08
CA MET A 1 -9.95 17.81 -6.16
C MET A 1 -8.62 17.34 -6.72
N TYR A 2 -8.42 16.03 -6.92
CA TYR A 2 -7.19 15.47 -7.47
C TYR A 2 -7.47 14.21 -8.28
N VAL A 3 -6.46 13.77 -9.04
CA VAL A 3 -6.43 12.45 -9.68
C VAL A 3 -5.17 11.74 -9.22
N ALA A 4 -5.32 10.63 -8.51
CA ALA A 4 -4.20 9.82 -8.04
C ALA A 4 -4.05 8.58 -8.93
N PHE A 5 -2.86 8.38 -9.50
CA PHE A 5 -2.59 7.22 -10.36
C PHE A 5 -2.02 6.07 -9.53
N SER A 6 -2.65 4.91 -9.62
CA SER A 6 -2.12 3.66 -9.10
C SER A 6 -1.66 2.74 -10.22
N SER A 7 -0.76 1.81 -9.91
CA SER A 7 -0.50 0.65 -10.75
C SER A 7 -1.81 -0.07 -11.08
N GLY A 8 -1.92 -0.62 -12.28
CA GLY A 8 -3.14 -1.24 -12.78
C GLY A 8 -2.89 -2.68 -13.17
N SER A 9 -3.78 -3.59 -12.76
CA SER A 9 -3.73 -5.03 -13.12
C SER A 9 -3.59 -5.35 -14.61
N THR A 10 -3.90 -4.40 -15.51
CA THR A 10 -3.75 -4.55 -16.98
C THR A 10 -2.43 -3.98 -17.52
N GLY A 11 -1.47 -3.66 -16.66
CA GLY A 11 -0.18 -3.06 -17.04
C GLY A 11 -0.25 -1.59 -17.45
N THR A 12 -1.36 -0.90 -17.18
CA THR A 12 -1.50 0.53 -17.48
C THR A 12 -2.10 1.20 -16.26
N PRO A 13 -1.49 2.29 -15.75
CA PRO A 13 -1.97 2.99 -14.57
C PRO A 13 -3.45 3.38 -14.65
N LYS A 14 -4.12 3.35 -13.50
CA LYS A 14 -5.52 3.75 -13.35
C LYS A 14 -5.56 5.02 -12.51
N GLY A 15 -6.10 6.10 -13.08
CA GLY A 15 -6.29 7.35 -12.35
C GLY A 15 -7.59 7.32 -11.56
N VAL A 16 -7.52 7.36 -10.22
CA VAL A 16 -8.69 7.50 -9.34
C VAL A 16 -9.07 8.97 -9.25
N VAL A 17 -10.33 9.28 -9.55
CA VAL A 17 -10.83 10.66 -9.51
C VAL A 17 -11.51 10.95 -8.18
N ILE A 18 -10.95 11.89 -7.42
CA ILE A 18 -11.50 12.35 -6.14
C ILE A 18 -11.99 13.78 -6.28
N GLU A 19 -13.28 13.99 -6.05
CA GLU A 19 -13.94 15.29 -6.12
C GLU A 19 -13.83 16.04 -4.80
N HIS A 20 -14.10 17.35 -4.82
CA HIS A 20 -13.92 18.21 -3.65
C HIS A 20 -14.81 17.78 -2.48
N GLY A 21 -16.06 17.40 -2.73
CA GLY A 21 -16.98 16.93 -1.70
C GLY A 21 -16.50 15.68 -0.96
N MET A 22 -15.83 14.76 -1.67
CA MET A 22 -15.28 13.53 -1.08
C MET A 22 -14.13 13.83 -0.11
N ALA A 23 -13.18 14.66 -0.56
CA ALA A 23 -12.08 15.12 0.29
C ALA A 23 -12.58 15.94 1.49
N HIS A 24 -13.54 16.83 1.26
CA HIS A 24 -14.12 17.65 2.33
C HIS A 24 -14.84 16.84 3.40
N SER A 25 -15.54 15.77 3.01
CA SER A 25 -16.31 14.92 3.94
C SER A 25 -15.43 14.25 5.00
N MET A 26 -14.13 14.11 4.74
CA MET A 26 -13.18 13.51 5.66
C MET A 26 -12.56 14.49 6.66
N LEU A 27 -12.49 15.79 6.29
CA LEU A 27 -11.71 16.77 7.03
C LEU A 27 -12.15 16.88 8.49
N LYS A 28 -13.46 17.02 8.73
CA LYS A 28 -14.02 17.20 10.07
C LYS A 28 -13.74 16.00 10.98
N ASP A 29 -13.87 14.80 10.43
CA ASP A 29 -13.65 13.56 11.17
C ASP A 29 -12.15 13.36 11.48
N TRP A 30 -11.26 13.69 10.54
CA TRP A 30 -9.80 13.68 10.77
C TRP A 30 -9.35 14.74 11.77
N GLU A 31 -9.87 15.96 11.67
CA GLU A 31 -9.60 17.04 12.62
C GLU A 31 -10.00 16.64 14.03
N SER A 32 -11.19 16.07 14.20
CA SER A 32 -11.67 15.60 15.50
C SER A 32 -10.90 14.40 16.01
N LEU A 33 -10.63 13.39 15.16
CA LEU A 33 -9.98 12.15 15.58
C LEU A 33 -8.52 12.38 16.00
N TRP A 34 -7.79 13.21 15.25
CA TRP A 34 -6.37 13.45 15.49
C TRP A 34 -6.08 14.81 16.13
N SER A 35 -7.12 15.51 16.60
CA SER A 35 -7.02 16.83 17.24
C SER A 35 -6.19 17.83 16.42
N ILE A 36 -6.35 17.81 15.09
CA ILE A 36 -5.60 18.67 14.19
C ILE A 36 -6.14 20.10 14.31
N CYS A 37 -5.23 21.05 14.54
CA CYS A 37 -5.58 22.45 14.76
C CYS A 37 -4.41 23.37 14.40
N SER A 38 -4.53 24.67 14.73
CA SER A 38 -3.52 25.68 14.45
C SER A 38 -2.15 25.49 15.13
N THR A 39 -2.08 24.61 16.13
CA THR A 39 -0.82 24.22 16.80
C THR A 39 -0.17 22.97 16.22
N THR A 40 -0.87 22.28 15.32
CA THR A 40 -0.35 21.08 14.65
C THR A 40 0.79 21.45 13.70
N ARG A 41 1.86 20.66 13.76
CA ARG A 41 3.06 20.77 12.93
C ARG A 41 3.27 19.42 12.27
N CYS A 42 2.82 19.31 11.03
CA CYS A 42 2.86 18.10 10.24
C CYS A 42 4.11 18.05 9.37
N LEU A 43 4.85 16.95 9.39
CA LEU A 43 5.87 16.70 8.36
C LEU A 43 5.18 16.36 7.03
N TRP A 44 5.51 17.08 5.96
CA TRP A 44 5.18 16.63 4.61
C TRP A 44 6.26 15.65 4.15
N PHE A 45 5.98 14.36 4.34
CA PHE A 45 6.90 13.28 4.00
C PHE A 45 6.50 12.53 2.74
N SER A 46 5.20 12.40 2.51
CA SER A 46 4.66 11.61 1.40
C SER A 46 5.02 12.23 0.05
N PRO A 47 5.43 11.42 -0.94
CA PRO A 47 5.63 11.92 -2.30
C PRO A 47 4.37 12.62 -2.81
N PRO A 48 4.45 13.75 -3.53
CA PRO A 48 3.26 14.51 -3.94
C PRO A 48 2.24 13.74 -4.78
N ALA A 49 2.68 12.65 -5.44
CA ALA A 49 1.81 11.77 -6.23
C ALA A 49 1.06 10.73 -5.39
N PHE A 50 1.35 10.62 -4.09
CA PHE A 50 0.68 9.71 -3.17
C PHE A 50 -0.47 10.42 -2.47
N ASP A 51 -1.59 9.72 -2.33
CA ASP A 51 -2.82 10.30 -1.78
C ASP A 51 -2.69 10.69 -0.29
N ALA A 52 -1.74 10.12 0.45
CA ALA A 52 -1.38 10.57 1.79
C ALA A 52 -0.97 12.05 1.88
N THR A 53 -0.49 12.66 0.78
CA THR A 53 -0.25 14.12 0.73
C THR A 53 -1.51 14.93 1.05
N ILE A 54 -2.72 14.38 0.82
CA ILE A 54 -3.97 15.04 1.19
C ILE A 54 -4.10 15.23 2.72
N LEU A 55 -3.57 14.29 3.51
CA LEU A 55 -3.50 14.40 4.98
C LEU A 55 -2.44 15.41 5.42
N GLU A 56 -1.31 15.44 4.74
CA GLU A 56 -0.15 16.22 5.17
C GLU A 56 -0.24 17.71 4.74
N VAL A 57 -0.97 18.01 3.67
CA VAL A 57 -1.01 19.36 3.06
C VAL A 57 -2.43 19.96 3.07
N PRO A 58 -3.41 19.53 2.26
CA PRO A 58 -4.78 20.06 2.30
C PRO A 58 -5.45 20.08 3.67
N LEU A 59 -5.38 18.98 4.43
CA LEU A 59 -5.95 18.91 5.78
C LEU A 59 -5.28 19.92 6.73
N MET A 60 -3.95 20.05 6.66
CA MET A 60 -3.23 21.04 7.47
C MET A 60 -3.59 22.47 7.11
N ILE A 61 -3.76 22.78 5.83
CA ILE A 61 -4.22 24.10 5.38
C ILE A 61 -5.63 24.37 5.89
N ALA A 62 -6.54 23.40 5.78
CA ALA A 62 -7.93 23.54 6.23
C ALA A 62 -8.03 23.78 7.75
N ALA A 63 -7.24 23.05 8.54
CA ALA A 63 -7.23 23.14 10.01
C ALA A 63 -6.37 24.30 10.56
N GLY A 64 -5.69 25.07 9.70
CA GLY A 64 -4.78 26.16 10.09
C GLY A 64 -3.44 25.70 10.67
N GLY A 65 -3.08 24.44 10.49
CA GLY A 65 -1.82 23.85 10.94
C GLY A 65 -0.61 24.32 10.14
N ARG A 66 0.57 23.84 10.54
CA ARG A 66 1.85 24.14 9.89
C ARG A 66 2.38 22.92 9.16
N ILE A 67 2.82 23.13 7.92
CA ILE A 67 3.48 22.13 7.11
C ILE A 67 4.99 22.30 7.25
N CYS A 68 5.66 21.27 7.76
CA CYS A 68 7.10 21.18 7.93
C CYS A 68 7.69 20.41 6.75
N ILE A 69 8.61 21.03 6.00
CA ILE A 69 9.20 20.45 4.79
C ILE A 69 10.69 20.25 5.03
N SER A 70 11.15 19.01 5.00
CA SER A 70 12.59 18.69 5.03
C SER A 70 13.18 18.74 3.62
N SER A 71 14.46 19.09 3.52
CA SER A 71 15.23 18.85 2.30
C SER A 71 15.38 17.36 2.00
N ASP A 72 15.73 17.01 0.75
CA ASP A 72 16.00 15.62 0.38
C ASP A 72 17.19 15.03 1.14
N GLU A 73 18.21 15.85 1.45
CA GLU A 73 19.38 15.43 2.22
C GLU A 73 18.99 15.08 3.66
N GLU A 74 18.25 15.97 4.34
CA GLU A 74 17.72 15.71 5.68
C GLU A 74 16.83 14.48 5.69
N ARG A 75 15.94 14.35 4.71
CA ARG A 75 15.01 13.22 4.61
C ARG A 75 15.72 11.87 4.51
N MET A 76 16.88 11.82 3.87
CA MET A 76 17.65 10.59 3.66
C MET A 76 18.64 10.29 4.78
N ASN A 77 19.21 11.33 5.40
CA ASN A 77 20.38 11.19 6.27
C ASN A 77 20.13 11.60 7.74
N ASN A 78 19.14 12.45 8.01
CA ASN A 78 18.90 12.99 9.35
C ASN A 78 17.44 13.45 9.54
N LEU A 79 16.49 12.54 9.31
CA LEU A 79 15.08 12.89 9.36
C LEU A 79 14.64 13.24 10.79
N GLU A 80 15.13 12.52 11.80
CA GLU A 80 14.83 12.82 13.20
C GLU A 80 15.29 14.21 13.60
N GLY A 81 16.51 14.60 13.22
CA GLY A 81 17.05 15.93 13.48
C GLY A 81 16.22 17.04 12.83
N ALA A 82 15.79 16.84 11.58
CA ALA A 82 14.93 17.79 10.88
C ALA A 82 13.55 17.91 11.53
N MET A 83 12.93 16.78 11.91
CA MET A 83 11.65 16.77 12.63
C MET A 83 11.75 17.50 13.99
N SER A 84 12.82 17.24 14.75
CA SER A 84 13.09 17.89 16.03
C SER A 84 13.33 19.40 15.88
N ALA A 85 14.13 19.82 14.90
CA ALA A 85 14.38 21.24 14.61
C ALA A 85 13.10 21.99 14.20
N MET A 86 12.26 21.36 13.38
CA MET A 86 10.97 21.92 12.96
C MET A 86 9.86 21.76 14.00
N LYS A 87 10.13 21.08 15.13
CA LYS A 87 9.17 20.78 16.20
C LYS A 87 7.93 20.07 15.68
N VAL A 88 8.12 19.12 14.76
CA VAL A 88 7.05 18.27 14.23
C VAL A 88 6.35 17.57 15.40
N ASN A 89 5.02 17.63 15.42
CA ASN A 89 4.20 17.05 16.49
C ASN A 89 3.10 16.12 16.00
N TRP A 90 2.91 16.02 14.68
CA TRP A 90 2.02 15.09 14.02
C TRP A 90 2.70 14.55 12.77
N SER A 91 2.62 13.25 12.51
CA SER A 91 3.11 12.65 11.27
C SER A 91 2.25 11.46 10.85
N PHE A 92 2.23 11.21 9.54
CA PHE A 92 1.81 9.94 8.97
C PHE A 92 3.03 9.21 8.41
N PHE A 93 3.20 7.94 8.74
CA PHE A 93 4.22 7.09 8.14
C PHE A 93 3.67 5.74 7.72
N VAL A 94 4.32 5.17 6.72
CA VAL A 94 4.22 3.73 6.48
C VAL A 94 5.14 2.99 7.47
N PRO A 95 4.76 1.79 7.92
CA PRO A 95 5.54 1.00 8.87
C PRO A 95 7.02 0.85 8.50
N SER A 96 7.34 0.66 7.21
CA SER A 96 8.74 0.57 6.74
C SER A 96 9.58 1.79 7.06
N VAL A 97 8.98 2.99 7.06
CA VAL A 97 9.65 4.26 7.39
C VAL A 97 9.70 4.42 8.91
N ALA A 98 8.61 4.12 9.61
CA ALA A 98 8.57 4.21 11.06
C ALA A 98 9.66 3.34 11.73
N ARG A 99 9.99 2.18 11.15
CA ARG A 99 11.05 1.28 11.63
C ARG A 99 12.47 1.82 11.43
N THR A 100 12.69 2.81 10.57
CA THR A 100 14.04 3.38 10.37
C THR A 100 14.36 4.50 11.34
N LEU A 101 13.39 4.92 12.15
CA LEU A 101 13.52 6.07 13.05
C LEU A 101 13.58 5.61 14.50
N SER A 102 14.23 6.42 15.34
CA SER A 102 14.22 6.24 16.79
C SER A 102 13.27 7.23 17.46
N PRO A 103 12.16 6.78 18.08
CA PRO A 103 11.19 7.69 18.72
C PRO A 103 11.81 8.62 19.78
N SER A 104 12.86 8.17 20.47
CA SER A 104 13.61 8.99 21.44
C SER A 104 14.28 10.22 20.84
N GLU A 105 14.64 10.18 19.56
CA GLU A 105 15.28 11.27 18.83
C GLU A 105 14.28 12.29 18.28
N ILE A 106 12.98 12.03 18.45
CA ILE A 106 11.88 12.90 18.00
C ILE A 106 10.94 13.25 19.16
N PRO A 107 11.44 13.80 20.28
CA PRO A 107 10.63 14.03 21.49
C PRO A 107 9.48 15.03 21.30
N GLY A 108 9.46 15.78 20.20
CA GLY A 108 8.37 16.69 19.85
C GLY A 108 7.15 16.02 19.21
N LEU A 109 7.30 14.79 18.70
CA LEU A 109 6.22 14.06 18.05
C LEU A 109 5.20 13.63 19.10
N ARG A 110 3.93 14.04 18.94
CA ARG A 110 2.85 13.73 19.88
C ARG A 110 1.88 12.70 19.35
N LEU A 111 1.59 12.74 18.05
CA LEU A 111 0.67 11.80 17.40
C LEU A 111 1.32 11.23 16.14
N LEU A 112 1.29 9.90 16.01
CA LEU A 112 1.76 9.19 14.83
C LEU A 112 0.63 8.33 14.27
N VAL A 113 0.32 8.52 13.00
CA VAL A 113 -0.58 7.64 12.25
C VAL A 113 0.27 6.67 11.43
N LEU A 114 0.09 5.38 11.64
CA LEU A 114 0.68 4.31 10.83
C LEU A 114 -0.36 3.71 9.90
N GLY A 115 -0.02 3.63 8.61
CA GLY A 115 -0.93 3.04 7.64
C GLY A 115 -0.26 2.79 6.30
N GLY A 116 -0.99 2.17 5.40
CA GLY A 116 -0.48 1.92 4.06
C GLY A 116 0.47 0.73 3.94
N GLU A 117 0.77 -0.03 5.00
CA GLU A 117 1.36 -1.38 4.93
C GLU A 117 0.82 -2.24 6.08
N THR A 118 1.12 -3.53 6.06
CA THR A 118 0.88 -4.40 7.22
C THR A 118 1.81 -3.98 8.37
N LEU A 119 1.26 -3.86 9.56
CA LEU A 119 2.02 -3.59 10.78
C LEU A 119 2.44 -4.90 11.45
N ALA A 120 3.60 -4.89 12.08
CA ALA A 120 4.06 -5.91 13.02
C ALA A 120 3.78 -5.47 14.47
N PRO A 121 3.63 -6.40 15.43
CA PRO A 121 3.52 -6.05 16.85
C PRO A 121 4.67 -5.15 17.34
N SER A 122 5.89 -5.40 16.85
CA SER A 122 7.08 -4.60 17.16
C SER A 122 6.96 -3.13 16.72
N ASP A 123 6.19 -2.83 15.66
CA ASP A 123 5.95 -1.45 15.25
C ASP A 123 5.14 -0.70 16.34
N LEU A 124 4.19 -1.40 16.97
CA LEU A 124 3.37 -0.83 18.04
C LEU A 124 4.16 -0.69 19.33
N GLU A 125 4.92 -1.72 19.71
CA GLU A 125 5.77 -1.72 20.91
C GLU A 125 6.81 -0.60 20.87
N MET A 126 7.36 -0.33 19.68
CA MET A 126 8.35 0.73 19.47
C MET A 126 7.77 2.13 19.69
N TRP A 127 6.57 2.40 19.15
CA TRP A 127 6.05 3.76 19.08
C TRP A 127 5.05 4.12 20.20
N LEU A 128 4.23 3.17 20.64
CA LEU A 128 3.17 3.43 21.63
C LEU A 128 3.67 4.12 22.91
N PRO A 129 4.86 3.80 23.48
CA PRO A 129 5.33 4.48 24.69
C PRO A 129 5.65 5.97 24.51
N HIS A 130 5.81 6.43 23.26
CA HIS A 130 6.33 7.76 22.95
C HIS A 130 5.26 8.71 22.39
N VAL A 131 4.21 8.18 21.75
CA VAL A 131 3.23 8.97 21.01
C VAL A 131 1.81 8.42 21.18
N GLU A 132 0.83 9.27 20.93
CA GLU A 132 -0.51 8.81 20.60
C GLU A 132 -0.47 8.11 19.24
N LEU A 133 -0.52 6.78 19.27
CA LEU A 133 -0.34 5.94 18.09
C LEU A 133 -1.71 5.56 17.50
N HIS A 134 -1.89 5.78 16.21
CA HIS A 134 -3.07 5.35 15.46
C HIS A 134 -2.68 4.39 14.35
N ILE A 135 -3.50 3.36 14.15
CA ILE A 135 -3.47 2.54 12.93
C ILE A 135 -4.55 3.09 12.00
N ALA A 136 -4.25 3.18 10.72
CA ALA A 136 -5.21 3.60 9.72
C ALA A 136 -5.12 2.78 8.44
N TYR A 137 -6.28 2.58 7.82
CA TYR A 137 -6.42 1.84 6.58
C TYR A 137 -7.34 2.61 5.62
N GLY A 138 -6.95 2.65 4.36
CA GLY A 138 -7.81 3.10 3.27
C GLY A 138 -7.19 2.82 1.91
N PRO A 139 -8.00 2.52 0.89
CA PRO A 139 -7.58 2.58 -0.50
C PRO A 139 -7.72 4.00 -1.06
N THR A 140 -6.96 4.28 -2.12
CA THR A 140 -7.05 5.55 -2.87
C THR A 140 -8.45 5.82 -3.41
N GLU A 141 -9.16 4.76 -3.79
CA GLU A 141 -10.55 4.79 -4.24
C GLU A 141 -11.55 5.29 -3.18
N CYS A 142 -11.16 5.36 -1.91
CA CYS A 142 -12.01 5.81 -0.80
C CYS A 142 -11.41 7.02 -0.05
N THR A 143 -10.69 7.88 -0.77
CA THR A 143 -10.13 9.15 -0.26
C THR A 143 -9.15 8.94 0.90
N VAL A 144 -8.02 8.29 0.61
CA VAL A 144 -6.87 8.12 1.52
C VAL A 144 -7.10 7.14 2.68
N MET A 145 -8.02 7.43 3.60
CA MET A 145 -8.26 6.64 4.81
C MET A 145 -9.75 6.40 4.98
N THR A 146 -10.10 5.21 5.40
CA THR A 146 -11.50 4.79 5.58
C THR A 146 -11.74 4.30 6.98
N THR A 147 -10.71 3.75 7.64
CA THR A 147 -10.80 3.29 9.02
C THR A 147 -9.59 3.75 9.81
N SER A 148 -9.80 3.95 11.11
CA SER A 148 -8.71 4.21 12.03
C SER A 148 -9.05 3.74 13.45
N ARG A 149 -8.02 3.55 14.26
CA ARG A 149 -8.10 3.22 15.68
C ARG A 149 -6.88 3.74 16.41
N GLN A 150 -7.11 4.27 17.61
CA GLN A 150 -6.05 4.53 18.57
C GLN A 150 -5.55 3.21 19.19
N VAL A 151 -4.24 3.00 19.15
CA VAL A 151 -3.57 1.87 19.79
C VAL A 151 -3.45 2.16 21.28
N THR A 152 -3.72 1.15 22.10
CA THR A 152 -3.60 1.24 23.56
C THR A 152 -2.94 -0.02 24.09
N VAL A 153 -2.45 0.04 25.33
CA VAL A 153 -1.89 -1.13 26.02
C VAL A 153 -2.88 -2.29 26.17
N LEU A 154 -4.19 -2.01 26.06
CA LEU A 154 -5.26 -3.01 26.11
C LEU A 154 -5.57 -3.64 24.74
N ASP A 155 -5.22 -2.97 23.63
CA ASP A 155 -5.41 -3.47 22.27
C ASP A 155 -4.17 -3.18 21.40
N MET A 156 -3.23 -4.10 21.51
CA MET A 156 -1.97 -4.17 20.76
C MET A 156 -2.08 -5.04 19.49
N ASN A 157 -3.28 -5.24 18.95
CA ASN A 157 -3.45 -6.02 17.73
C ASN A 157 -3.07 -5.19 16.48
N PRO A 158 -1.98 -5.53 15.76
CA PRO A 158 -1.49 -4.73 14.63
C PRO A 158 -2.34 -4.88 13.37
N ILE A 159 -3.19 -5.92 13.31
CA ILE A 159 -4.11 -6.13 12.18
C ILE A 159 -5.52 -5.59 12.47
N ASN A 160 -5.76 -5.02 13.65
CA ASN A 160 -7.01 -4.31 13.93
C ASN A 160 -6.96 -2.89 13.34
N ILE A 161 -7.58 -2.72 12.18
CA ILE A 161 -7.63 -1.45 11.42
C ILE A 161 -8.73 -0.51 11.90
N GLY A 162 -9.50 -0.91 12.91
CA GLY A 162 -10.40 -0.01 13.61
C GLY A 162 -11.78 0.15 13.02
N HIS A 163 -12.36 1.32 13.29
CA HIS A 163 -13.71 1.67 12.92
C HIS A 163 -13.72 2.55 11.68
N ALA A 164 -14.83 2.51 10.95
CA ALA A 164 -15.04 3.39 9.80
C ALA A 164 -15.01 4.87 10.21
N LEU A 165 -14.44 5.71 9.34
CA LEU A 165 -14.21 7.14 9.54
C LEU A 165 -14.71 7.90 8.31
N ALA A 166 -15.64 8.83 8.50
CA ALA A 166 -16.39 9.52 7.43
C ALA A 166 -17.05 8.59 6.39
N ALA A 167 -17.12 7.29 6.67
CA ALA A 167 -17.51 6.25 5.75
C ALA A 167 -18.31 5.17 6.48
N THR A 168 -18.84 4.21 5.73
CA THR A 168 -19.40 2.99 6.27
C THR A 168 -18.68 1.80 5.67
N CYS A 169 -18.41 0.80 6.51
CA CYS A 169 -17.68 -0.40 6.12
C CYS A 169 -18.55 -1.62 6.42
N TRP A 170 -18.65 -2.52 5.45
CA TRP A 170 -19.37 -3.78 5.60
C TRP A 170 -18.51 -4.95 5.15
N ILE A 171 -18.69 -6.09 5.81
CA ILE A 171 -18.08 -7.35 5.40
C ILE A 171 -19.15 -8.17 4.68
N VAL A 172 -18.92 -8.42 3.39
CA VAL A 172 -19.87 -9.13 2.53
C VAL A 172 -19.29 -10.45 2.04
N ASP A 173 -20.15 -11.31 1.51
CA ASP A 173 -19.71 -12.53 0.84
C ASP A 173 -18.75 -12.23 -0.34
N SER A 174 -17.79 -13.11 -0.56
CA SER A 174 -16.76 -12.93 -1.58
C SER A 174 -17.31 -12.94 -3.00
N ASP A 175 -18.44 -13.60 -3.26
CA ASP A 175 -19.00 -13.75 -4.60
C ASP A 175 -20.30 -12.96 -4.75
N ASN A 176 -20.88 -12.48 -3.65
CA ASN A 176 -22.09 -11.67 -3.67
C ASN A 176 -22.08 -10.51 -2.66
N HIS A 177 -21.88 -9.29 -3.14
CA HIS A 177 -21.91 -8.08 -2.30
C HIS A 177 -23.31 -7.75 -1.74
N ASN A 178 -24.36 -8.41 -2.21
CA ASN A 178 -25.70 -8.30 -1.63
C ASN A 178 -25.94 -9.27 -0.46
N GLN A 179 -24.91 -9.98 0.02
CA GLN A 179 -24.99 -10.83 1.20
C GLN A 179 -24.03 -10.33 2.28
N LEU A 180 -24.58 -9.71 3.33
CA LEU A 180 -23.83 -9.30 4.51
C LEU A 180 -23.39 -10.54 5.30
N ARG A 181 -22.14 -10.54 5.78
CA ARG A 181 -21.62 -11.56 6.68
C ARG A 181 -22.03 -11.27 8.14
N PRO A 182 -22.30 -12.30 8.96
CA PRO A 182 -22.52 -12.10 10.39
C PRO A 182 -21.25 -11.59 11.08
N VAL A 183 -21.42 -10.95 12.24
CA VAL A 183 -20.30 -10.43 13.05
C VAL A 183 -19.33 -11.57 13.39
N GLY A 184 -18.03 -11.31 13.19
CA GLY A 184 -16.96 -12.28 13.41
C GLY A 184 -16.63 -13.17 12.21
N ALA A 185 -17.44 -13.17 11.15
CA ALA A 185 -17.14 -13.91 9.93
C ALA A 185 -16.22 -13.12 8.97
N THR A 186 -15.40 -13.87 8.23
CA THR A 186 -14.53 -13.34 7.18
C THR A 186 -15.29 -13.10 5.88
N GLY A 187 -14.93 -12.04 5.17
CA GLY A 187 -15.50 -11.69 3.87
C GLY A 187 -14.73 -10.55 3.20
N LYS A 188 -15.31 -10.01 2.13
CA LYS A 188 -14.78 -8.83 1.43
C LYS A 188 -15.22 -7.56 2.14
N LEU A 189 -14.30 -6.62 2.29
CA LEU A 189 -14.60 -5.27 2.73
C LEU A 189 -15.25 -4.48 1.58
N VAL A 190 -16.44 -3.93 1.83
CA VAL A 190 -17.10 -2.94 0.99
C VAL A 190 -17.17 -1.63 1.75
N VAL A 191 -16.75 -0.55 1.10
CA VAL A 191 -16.78 0.80 1.63
C VAL A 191 -17.87 1.58 0.93
N GLY A 192 -18.69 2.27 1.70
CA GLY A 192 -19.68 3.22 1.20
C GLY A 192 -19.60 4.55 1.94
N GLY A 193 -20.38 5.51 1.45
CA GLY A 193 -20.43 6.85 2.03
C GLY A 193 -19.75 7.90 1.14
N PRO A 194 -19.66 9.14 1.64
CA PRO A 194 -19.27 10.30 0.84
C PRO A 194 -17.78 10.31 0.46
N THR A 195 -16.97 9.42 1.03
CA THR A 195 -15.52 9.31 0.76
C THR A 195 -15.19 8.45 -0.44
N VAL A 196 -16.16 7.70 -0.97
CA VAL A 196 -15.97 6.86 -2.16
C VAL A 196 -15.76 7.75 -3.37
N GLY A 197 -14.64 7.53 -4.06
CA GLY A 197 -14.25 8.26 -5.26
C GLY A 197 -15.27 8.13 -6.39
N ARG A 198 -15.21 9.05 -7.35
CA ARG A 198 -16.10 9.02 -8.53
C ARG A 198 -15.88 7.76 -9.37
N GLY A 199 -14.67 7.22 -9.33
CA GLY A 199 -14.24 6.10 -10.16
C GLY A 199 -12.95 6.37 -10.89
N TYR A 200 -12.68 5.54 -11.90
CA TYR A 200 -11.46 5.64 -12.70
C TYR A 200 -11.61 6.60 -13.89
N LEU A 201 -10.62 7.47 -14.08
CA LEU A 201 -10.52 8.39 -15.20
C LEU A 201 -10.51 7.63 -16.53
N ASN A 202 -11.48 7.92 -17.40
CA ASN A 202 -11.61 7.35 -18.75
C ASN A 202 -11.60 5.81 -18.79
N ARG A 203 -12.08 5.13 -17.74
CA ARG A 203 -12.15 3.66 -17.67
C ARG A 203 -13.51 3.13 -17.20
N PRO A 204 -14.58 3.30 -17.97
CA PRO A 204 -15.91 2.81 -17.59
C PRO A 204 -15.95 1.28 -17.43
N LYS A 205 -15.26 0.52 -18.31
CA LYS A 205 -15.23 -0.95 -18.25
C LYS A 205 -14.54 -1.51 -17.00
N GLY A 206 -13.60 -0.78 -16.41
CA GLY A 206 -12.87 -1.20 -15.20
C GLY A 206 -13.57 -0.79 -13.90
N MET A 207 -14.65 -0.02 -13.98
CA MET A 207 -15.32 0.57 -12.83
C MET A 207 -16.11 -0.49 -12.03
N ALA A 208 -16.89 -1.33 -12.71
CA ALA A 208 -17.78 -2.31 -12.07
C ALA A 208 -17.04 -3.35 -11.20
N ALA A 209 -15.74 -3.55 -11.40
CA ALA A 209 -14.94 -4.47 -10.60
C ALA A 209 -14.55 -3.90 -9.22
N ALA A 210 -14.48 -2.57 -9.08
CA ALA A 210 -14.05 -1.89 -7.86
C ALA A 210 -15.16 -1.02 -7.23
N PHE A 211 -16.08 -0.52 -8.04
CA PHE A 211 -17.22 0.31 -7.65
C PHE A 211 -18.49 -0.50 -7.89
N VAL A 212 -19.03 -1.06 -6.81
CA VAL A 212 -20.25 -1.88 -6.83
C VAL A 212 -21.48 -1.00 -6.59
N GLU A 213 -22.64 -1.48 -7.02
CA GLU A 213 -23.91 -0.84 -6.70
C GLU A 213 -24.18 -0.90 -5.19
N LYS A 214 -24.88 0.11 -4.68
CA LYS A 214 -25.26 0.16 -3.26
C LYS A 214 -26.13 -1.06 -2.92
N PRO A 215 -25.71 -1.94 -1.99
CA PRO A 215 -26.52 -3.10 -1.64
C PRO A 215 -27.88 -2.72 -1.03
N THR A 216 -28.90 -3.55 -1.28
CA THR A 216 -30.30 -3.28 -0.87
C THR A 216 -30.53 -3.35 0.64
N TRP A 217 -29.68 -4.09 1.37
CA TRP A 217 -29.76 -4.25 2.83
C TRP A 217 -29.01 -3.16 3.60
N VAL A 218 -28.39 -2.19 2.91
CA VAL A 218 -27.62 -1.12 3.57
C VAL A 218 -28.55 -0.31 4.49
N SER A 219 -28.42 -0.58 5.78
CA SER A 219 -28.85 0.27 6.89
C SER A 219 -27.63 0.99 7.47
N GLU A 220 -27.87 2.00 8.30
CA GLU A 220 -26.84 2.69 9.09
C GLU A 220 -26.27 1.76 10.17
N PHE A 221 -25.60 0.69 9.77
CA PHE A 221 -24.90 -0.19 10.70
C PHE A 221 -23.53 0.40 10.99
N HIS A 222 -23.39 1.03 12.14
CA HIS A 222 -22.16 1.64 12.62
C HIS A 222 -21.61 0.86 13.82
N GLY A 223 -20.28 0.85 13.98
CA GLY A 223 -19.67 0.61 15.31
C GLY A 223 -18.85 -0.66 15.51
N LEU A 224 -18.64 -1.52 14.49
CA LEU A 224 -17.74 -2.66 14.64
C LEU A 224 -16.31 -2.31 14.24
N SER A 225 -15.34 -2.80 15.02
CA SER A 225 -13.92 -2.73 14.68
C SER A 225 -13.57 -3.81 13.67
N LEU A 226 -12.67 -3.52 12.75
CA LEU A 226 -12.35 -4.40 11.61
C LEU A 226 -10.95 -5.00 11.75
N ILE A 227 -10.84 -6.30 11.46
CA ILE A 227 -9.57 -7.02 11.41
C ILE A 227 -9.18 -7.24 9.95
N TYR A 228 -8.00 -6.75 9.57
CA TYR A 228 -7.44 -6.93 8.24
C TYR A 228 -6.72 -8.28 8.12
N LEU A 229 -7.25 -9.18 7.32
CA LEU A 229 -6.68 -10.52 7.12
C LEU A 229 -5.74 -10.61 5.90
N GLY A 230 -5.88 -9.70 4.94
CA GLY A 230 -5.07 -9.71 3.72
C GLY A 230 -5.83 -9.23 2.49
N ARG A 231 -5.25 -9.53 1.33
CA ARG A 231 -5.83 -9.20 0.03
C ARG A 231 -6.27 -10.46 -0.70
N LYS A 232 -7.36 -10.36 -1.47
CA LYS A 232 -7.79 -11.41 -2.40
C LYS A 232 -6.89 -11.49 -3.64
N ASP A 233 -6.33 -10.35 -4.06
CA ASP A 233 -5.53 -10.23 -5.27
C ASP A 233 -4.02 -10.28 -5.00
N THR A 234 -3.23 -10.23 -6.07
CA THR A 234 -1.76 -10.29 -6.03
C THR A 234 -1.11 -8.93 -5.75
N GLN A 235 -1.89 -7.91 -5.39
CA GLN A 235 -1.32 -6.61 -5.08
C GLN A 235 -0.51 -6.66 -3.79
N VAL A 236 0.59 -5.92 -3.77
CA VAL A 236 1.46 -5.79 -2.61
C VAL A 236 1.70 -4.32 -2.31
N LYS A 237 2.06 -4.02 -1.06
CA LYS A 237 2.54 -2.71 -0.66
C LYS A 237 4.00 -2.82 -0.21
N ILE A 238 4.89 -2.09 -0.87
CA ILE A 238 6.33 -2.08 -0.56
C ILE A 238 6.77 -0.62 -0.37
N ASN A 239 7.30 -0.31 0.80
CA ASN A 239 7.69 1.03 1.20
C ASN A 239 6.54 2.04 1.01
N GLY A 240 5.33 1.62 1.40
CA GLY A 240 4.08 2.36 1.25
C GLY A 240 3.50 2.42 -0.16
N ARG A 241 4.19 1.91 -1.19
CA ARG A 241 3.74 2.00 -2.58
C ARG A 241 2.91 0.78 -2.97
N ARG A 242 1.71 1.02 -3.52
CA ARG A 242 0.85 -0.02 -4.11
C ARG A 242 1.44 -0.50 -5.44
N ILE A 243 1.74 -1.80 -5.50
CA ILE A 243 2.33 -2.44 -6.68
C ILE A 243 1.44 -3.61 -7.10
N GLU A 244 0.97 -3.56 -8.34
CA GLU A 244 0.34 -4.67 -9.03
C GLU A 244 1.43 -5.60 -9.58
N LEU A 245 1.61 -6.78 -8.98
CA LEU A 245 2.65 -7.72 -9.43
C LEU A 245 2.43 -8.14 -10.90
N GLN A 246 1.18 -8.26 -11.31
CA GLN A 246 0.80 -8.59 -12.69
C GLN A 246 1.23 -7.55 -13.74
N GLU A 247 1.33 -6.26 -13.37
CA GLU A 247 1.82 -5.22 -14.29
C GLU A 247 3.29 -5.47 -14.65
N ILE A 248 4.09 -5.93 -13.68
CA ILE A 248 5.49 -6.28 -13.90
C ILE A 248 5.61 -7.56 -14.74
N GLU A 249 4.80 -8.58 -14.42
CA GLU A 249 4.74 -9.84 -15.15
C GLU A 249 4.34 -9.62 -16.62
N GLN A 250 3.31 -8.82 -16.87
CA GLN A 250 2.83 -8.50 -18.21
C GLN A 250 3.85 -7.67 -19.00
N CYS A 251 4.52 -6.70 -18.37
CA CYS A 251 5.59 -5.93 -19.00
C CYS A 251 6.77 -6.83 -19.39
N ALA A 252 7.15 -7.79 -18.54
CA ALA A 252 8.18 -8.76 -18.87
C ALA A 252 7.77 -9.67 -20.04
N LYS A 253 6.53 -10.16 -20.04
CA LYS A 253 5.97 -11.02 -21.09
C LYS A 253 5.83 -10.31 -22.44
N GLN A 254 5.56 -9.00 -22.46
CA GLN A 254 5.53 -8.20 -23.69
C GLN A 254 6.89 -8.14 -24.39
N HIS A 255 7.97 -8.09 -23.60
CA HIS A 255 9.33 -8.01 -24.14
C HIS A 255 9.90 -9.39 -24.50
N LEU A 256 9.55 -10.42 -23.73
CA LEU A 256 9.95 -11.81 -23.97
C LEU A 256 8.70 -12.73 -23.98
N PRO A 257 7.98 -12.84 -25.11
CA PRO A 257 6.73 -13.60 -25.20
C PRO A 257 6.88 -15.11 -24.94
N ASN A 258 8.06 -15.66 -25.20
CA ASN A 258 8.38 -17.08 -25.02
C ASN A 258 8.80 -17.42 -23.58
N MET A 259 8.57 -16.51 -22.63
CA MET A 259 8.99 -16.62 -21.25
C MET A 259 7.78 -16.46 -20.32
N GLU A 260 7.72 -17.28 -19.29
CA GLU A 260 6.82 -17.08 -18.16
C GLU A 260 7.52 -16.27 -17.07
N ALA A 261 6.77 -15.38 -16.43
CA ALA A 261 7.28 -14.43 -15.46
C ALA A 261 6.34 -14.34 -14.27
N VAL A 262 6.90 -14.43 -13.06
CA VAL A 262 6.16 -14.34 -11.79
C VAL A 262 6.88 -13.33 -10.90
N ALA A 263 6.23 -12.21 -10.61
CA ALA A 263 6.78 -11.16 -9.75
C ALA A 263 6.35 -11.43 -8.30
N GLY A 264 7.27 -11.39 -7.35
CA GLY A 264 7.00 -11.64 -5.94
C GLY A 264 7.74 -10.68 -5.02
N VAL A 265 7.39 -10.70 -3.74
CA VAL A 265 8.07 -9.93 -2.70
C VAL A 265 8.84 -10.89 -1.82
N VAL A 266 10.14 -10.66 -1.69
CA VAL A 266 11.02 -11.42 -0.82
C VAL A 266 11.47 -10.53 0.33
N SER A 267 11.22 -10.99 1.56
CA SER A 267 11.72 -10.33 2.76
C SER A 267 13.09 -10.87 3.11
N PHE A 268 14.09 -9.99 3.12
CA PHE A 268 15.46 -10.35 3.50
C PHE A 268 15.67 -10.08 5.00
N GLN A 269 16.36 -10.99 5.68
CA GLN A 269 16.86 -10.73 7.04
C GLN A 269 17.97 -9.67 7.00
N HIS A 270 18.20 -8.95 8.12
CA HIS A 270 19.25 -7.92 8.28
C HIS A 270 19.07 -6.63 7.45
N ASN A 271 18.00 -5.87 7.72
CA ASN A 271 17.80 -4.46 7.30
C ASN A 271 17.67 -4.14 5.80
N ILE A 272 17.68 -5.13 4.91
CA ILE A 272 17.47 -4.87 3.47
C ILE A 272 15.96 -4.65 3.16
N GLY A 273 15.08 -5.11 4.05
CA GLY A 273 13.63 -4.99 3.93
C GLY A 273 13.05 -5.87 2.83
N SER A 274 11.76 -5.69 2.56
CA SER A 274 11.07 -6.38 1.47
C SER A 274 11.51 -5.83 0.10
N LYS A 275 11.95 -6.72 -0.80
CA LYS A 275 12.31 -6.36 -2.18
C LYS A 275 11.42 -7.08 -3.19
N LEU A 276 11.17 -6.38 -4.29
CA LEU A 276 10.52 -6.95 -5.46
C LEU A 276 11.52 -7.83 -6.23
N VAL A 277 11.13 -9.07 -6.52
CA VAL A 277 11.92 -10.04 -7.27
C VAL A 277 11.07 -10.58 -8.42
N LEU A 278 11.65 -10.71 -9.61
CA LEU A 278 11.00 -11.33 -10.76
C LEU A 278 11.62 -12.70 -11.02
N PHE A 279 10.82 -13.74 -10.92
CA PHE A 279 11.20 -15.10 -11.27
C PHE A 279 10.75 -15.39 -12.70
N THR A 280 11.57 -16.08 -13.46
CA THR A 280 11.36 -16.22 -14.90
C THR A 280 11.81 -17.57 -15.40
N CYS A 281 11.04 -18.20 -16.29
CA CYS A 281 11.43 -19.44 -16.95
C CYS A 281 11.04 -19.41 -18.43
N LEU A 282 11.71 -20.22 -19.27
CA LEU A 282 11.27 -20.38 -20.65
C LEU A 282 9.92 -21.10 -20.68
N ALA A 283 9.00 -20.66 -21.54
CA ALA A 283 7.74 -21.36 -21.76
C ALA A 283 8.04 -22.80 -22.22
N ALA A 284 7.21 -23.76 -21.80
CA ALA A 284 7.45 -25.20 -21.83
C ALA A 284 7.64 -25.86 -23.24
N GLY A 285 8.04 -25.11 -24.26
CA GLY A 285 8.36 -25.60 -25.60
C GLY A 285 9.85 -25.85 -25.88
N GLU A 286 10.80 -25.34 -25.07
CA GLU A 286 12.23 -25.44 -25.38
C GLU A 286 13.11 -26.15 -24.34
N ILE A 287 12.61 -26.40 -23.12
CA ILE A 287 13.32 -27.22 -22.14
C ILE A 287 12.75 -28.64 -22.18
N LYS A 288 13.29 -29.50 -23.06
CA LYS A 288 13.21 -30.96 -22.87
C LYS A 288 14.07 -31.33 -21.66
N MET A 289 13.57 -31.12 -20.45
CA MET A 289 14.08 -31.81 -19.27
C MET A 289 13.07 -32.88 -18.89
N SER A 290 13.44 -34.13 -19.16
CA SER A 290 12.78 -35.28 -18.57
C SER A 290 12.78 -35.12 -17.06
N LEU A 291 11.61 -35.24 -16.44
CA LEU A 291 11.38 -35.24 -14.98
C LEU A 291 12.08 -36.39 -14.22
N SER A 292 13.10 -37.02 -14.81
CA SER A 292 13.84 -38.17 -14.28
C SER A 292 15.21 -37.84 -13.69
N GLU A 293 15.66 -36.58 -13.67
CA GLU A 293 16.93 -36.20 -13.02
C GLU A 293 16.72 -35.12 -11.95
N LYS A 294 16.30 -35.55 -10.75
CA LYS A 294 16.24 -34.75 -9.52
C LYS A 294 17.63 -34.51 -8.90
N GLU A 295 18.62 -34.11 -9.72
CA GLU A 295 19.94 -33.68 -9.22
C GLU A 295 20.30 -32.23 -9.60
N GLY A 296 19.53 -31.58 -10.50
CA GLY A 296 19.67 -30.16 -10.83
C GLY A 296 18.81 -29.27 -9.94
N GLY A 297 19.40 -28.24 -9.33
CA GLY A 297 18.68 -27.25 -8.51
C GLY A 297 17.63 -26.43 -9.31
N ILE A 298 16.78 -25.69 -8.59
CA ILE A 298 15.70 -24.85 -9.18
C ILE A 298 16.23 -23.71 -10.06
N PHE A 299 17.48 -23.32 -9.86
CA PHE A 299 18.14 -22.23 -10.58
C PHE A 299 18.71 -22.71 -11.91
N LEU A 300 18.55 -21.90 -12.95
CA LEU A 300 19.20 -22.17 -14.24
C LEU A 300 20.73 -22.09 -14.11
N PRO A 301 21.48 -22.99 -14.78
CA PRO A 301 22.94 -22.92 -14.80
C PRO A 301 23.45 -21.58 -15.36
N PRO A 302 24.63 -21.09 -14.92
CA PRO A 302 25.18 -19.80 -15.37
C PRO A 302 25.31 -19.65 -16.89
N ALA A 303 25.57 -20.74 -17.62
CA ALA A 303 25.71 -20.73 -19.08
C ALA A 303 24.39 -20.44 -19.82
N ASP A 304 23.24 -20.84 -19.27
CA ASP A 304 21.91 -20.56 -19.83
C ASP A 304 21.34 -19.21 -19.34
N SER A 305 21.90 -18.67 -18.25
CA SER A 305 21.60 -17.33 -17.74
C SER A 305 22.05 -16.20 -18.68
N ASP A 306 22.99 -16.47 -19.60
CA ASP A 306 23.48 -15.49 -20.57
C ASP A 306 22.43 -15.15 -21.64
N ASN A 307 21.59 -16.08 -22.06
CA ASN A 307 20.43 -15.77 -22.91
C ASN A 307 19.40 -14.91 -22.17
N PHE A 308 19.34 -15.07 -20.84
CA PHE A 308 18.50 -14.28 -19.93
C PHE A 308 18.98 -12.83 -19.80
N GLN A 309 20.31 -12.64 -19.71
CA GLN A 309 20.97 -11.33 -19.70
C GLN A 309 20.90 -10.63 -21.08
N ARG A 310 21.02 -11.39 -22.18
CA ARG A 310 20.96 -10.88 -23.57
C ARG A 310 19.61 -10.26 -23.94
N GLY A 311 18.53 -10.68 -23.28
CA GLY A 311 17.20 -10.15 -23.53
C GLY A 311 17.02 -8.66 -23.18
N ASN A 312 17.98 -7.97 -22.55
CA ASN A 312 17.81 -6.56 -22.11
C ASN A 312 16.56 -6.34 -21.24
N LEU A 313 15.99 -7.39 -20.62
CA LEU A 313 14.73 -7.34 -19.88
C LEU A 313 14.76 -6.27 -18.79
N ARG A 314 15.85 -6.19 -18.02
CA ARG A 314 16.00 -5.16 -16.98
C ARG A 314 16.01 -3.74 -17.55
N LYS A 315 16.57 -3.54 -18.74
CA LYS A 315 16.55 -2.25 -19.43
C LYS A 315 15.14 -1.92 -19.91
N HIS A 316 14.42 -2.89 -20.47
CA HIS A 316 13.02 -2.73 -20.86
C HIS A 316 12.14 -2.38 -19.65
N LEU A 317 12.23 -3.13 -18.54
CA LEU A 317 11.47 -2.86 -17.32
C LEU A 317 11.73 -1.45 -16.78
N LYS A 318 12.97 -0.96 -16.83
CA LYS A 318 13.33 0.42 -16.43
C LYS A 318 12.75 1.49 -17.36
N GLN A 319 12.49 1.18 -18.62
CA GLN A 319 11.91 2.11 -19.59
C GLN A 319 10.37 2.13 -19.52
N SER A 320 9.78 0.98 -19.20
CA SER A 320 8.33 0.77 -19.23
C SER A 320 7.65 0.97 -17.87
N LEU A 321 8.36 0.75 -16.76
CA LEU A 321 7.81 0.82 -15.40
C LEU A 321 8.37 2.00 -14.61
N ALA A 322 7.60 2.46 -13.63
CA ALA A 322 8.10 3.43 -12.66
C ALA A 322 9.29 2.84 -11.86
N PRO A 323 10.28 3.64 -11.43
CA PRO A 323 11.51 3.13 -10.82
C PRO A 323 11.32 2.18 -9.63
N TYR A 324 10.24 2.37 -8.85
CA TYR A 324 9.92 1.54 -7.68
C TYR A 324 9.22 0.22 -8.00
N MET A 325 8.76 0.05 -9.24
CA MET A 325 8.18 -1.19 -9.76
C MET A 325 9.21 -2.05 -10.49
N VAL A 326 10.43 -1.53 -10.70
CA VAL A 326 11.50 -2.31 -11.32
C VAL A 326 12.02 -3.34 -10.30
N PRO A 327 11.97 -4.65 -10.61
CA PRO A 327 12.48 -5.69 -9.73
C PRO A 327 13.94 -5.45 -9.33
N TRP A 328 14.23 -5.66 -8.05
CA TRP A 328 15.58 -5.56 -7.50
C TRP A 328 16.49 -6.65 -8.06
N LEU A 329 15.94 -7.87 -8.15
CA LEU A 329 16.55 -9.04 -8.80
C LEU A 329 15.62 -9.62 -9.85
N VAL A 330 16.23 -10.20 -10.88
CA VAL A 330 15.56 -11.09 -11.82
C VAL A 330 16.27 -12.43 -11.75
N ILE A 331 15.52 -13.49 -11.45
CA ILE A 331 16.04 -14.82 -11.13
C ILE A 331 15.54 -15.81 -12.19
N PRO A 332 16.44 -16.30 -13.07
CA PRO A 332 16.09 -17.34 -14.04
C PRO A 332 15.96 -18.70 -13.34
N LEU A 333 14.82 -19.35 -13.53
CA LEU A 333 14.46 -20.66 -12.98
C LEU A 333 14.24 -21.67 -14.10
N SER A 334 14.54 -22.93 -13.80
CA SER A 334 14.38 -24.05 -14.74
C SER A 334 12.90 -24.39 -14.97
N TYR A 335 12.03 -24.08 -14.00
CA TYR A 335 10.59 -24.23 -14.08
C TYR A 335 9.91 -23.26 -13.09
N LEU A 336 8.63 -22.96 -13.34
CA LEU A 336 7.74 -22.28 -12.38
C LEU A 336 6.65 -23.26 -11.96
N ILE A 337 6.30 -23.26 -10.68
CA ILE A 337 5.11 -23.95 -10.17
C ILE A 337 4.03 -22.88 -10.00
N ASP A 338 2.83 -23.14 -10.49
CA ASP A 338 1.70 -22.22 -10.36
C ASP A 338 1.40 -21.90 -8.89
N ARG A 339 0.95 -20.66 -8.64
CA ARG A 339 0.49 -20.24 -7.32
C ARG A 339 -0.85 -20.93 -7.02
N VAL A 340 -0.88 -21.76 -5.97
CA VAL A 340 -2.12 -22.34 -5.42
C VAL A 340 -2.98 -21.25 -4.78
#